data_AF-A0A8T5S4Q0-F1
#
_entry.id   AF-A0A8T5S4Q0-F1
#
_cell.length_a   1.000
_cell.length_b   1.000
_cell.length_c   1.000
_cell.angle_alpha   90.00
_cell.angle_beta   90.00
_cell.angle_gamma   90.00
#
_symmetry.space_group_name_H-M   'P 1'
#
loop_
_entity.id
_entity.type
_entity.pdbx_description
1 polymer ?
#
loop_
_entity_poly.entity_id
_entity_poly.type
_entity_poly.pdbx_seq_one_letter_code
_entity_poly.pdbx_strand_id
1 'polypeptide(L)'
;MATENNVNRYPRKRFVIRIVFLVIYLLILGYLYYILVESGSDPVITILIIIFILLMTIGLLFRKKGKSLYSKMFPDKRREPPIETSSSISQKKEIEQTQRRIRRPIRLSTKYYKPIVLKCRNCGNIIPNFVKQCPFCNKNVKY
;
A
#
# COMPACT_ATOMS: atom_id res chain seq x y z
N MET A 1 -15.06 39.54 7.69
CA MET A 1 -16.14 38.54 7.71
C MET A 1 -15.97 37.64 6.50
N ALA A 2 -15.44 36.43 6.69
CA ALA A 2 -15.39 35.40 5.66
C ALA A 2 -15.58 34.05 6.36
N THR A 3 -16.77 33.47 6.18
CA THR A 3 -17.08 32.11 6.66
C THR A 3 -16.64 31.11 5.60
N GLU A 4 -15.45 30.54 5.78
CA GLU A 4 -15.05 29.33 5.04
C GLU A 4 -15.82 28.12 5.60
N ASN A 5 -17.00 27.86 5.03
CA ASN A 5 -17.71 26.61 5.22
C ASN A 5 -17.13 25.55 4.27
N ASN A 6 -15.99 24.97 4.64
CA ASN A 6 -15.47 23.76 3.99
C ASN A 6 -16.30 22.55 4.43
N VAL A 7 -17.46 22.40 3.79
CA VAL A 7 -18.34 21.24 3.96
C VAL A 7 -17.61 19.99 3.48
N ASN A 8 -17.11 19.22 4.44
CA ASN A 8 -16.58 17.87 4.30
C ASN A 8 -17.51 17.00 3.43
N ARG A 9 -17.23 16.91 2.12
CA ARG A 9 -17.90 16.01 1.18
C ARG A 9 -17.38 14.57 1.33
N TYR A 10 -17.80 13.96 2.44
CA TYR A 10 -18.30 12.58 2.56
C TYR A 10 -17.36 11.36 2.41
N PRO A 11 -17.47 10.45 3.41
CA PRO A 11 -17.59 9.01 3.22
C PRO A 11 -19.05 8.49 3.23
N ARG A 12 -20.11 9.32 3.26
CA ARG A 12 -21.49 8.79 3.49
C ARG A 12 -22.03 7.90 2.36
N LYS A 13 -21.56 7.99 1.09
CA LYS A 13 -22.00 7.08 0.02
C LYS A 13 -21.76 5.60 0.37
N ARG A 14 -20.62 5.30 1.01
CA ARG A 14 -20.29 3.93 1.44
C ARG A 14 -21.18 3.46 2.59
N PHE A 15 -21.59 4.35 3.49
CA PHE A 15 -22.51 4.02 4.57
C PHE A 15 -23.93 3.77 4.06
N VAL A 16 -24.42 4.61 3.13
CA VAL A 16 -25.74 4.44 2.51
C VAL A 16 -25.84 3.09 1.81
N ILE A 17 -24.83 2.71 1.02
CA ILE A 17 -24.81 1.41 0.35
C ILE A 17 -24.89 0.26 1.36
N ARG A 18 -24.13 0.32 2.46
CA ARG A 18 -24.18 -0.71 3.51
C ARG A 18 -25.55 -0.83 4.16
N ILE A 19 -26.22 0.30 4.41
CA ILE A 19 -27.57 0.30 4.99
C ILE A 19 -28.56 -0.31 4.01
N VAL A 20 -28.50 0.06 2.73
CA VAL A 20 -29.37 -0.51 1.68
C VAL A 20 -29.21 -2.03 1.60
N PHE A 21 -27.97 -2.54 1.59
CA PHE A 21 -27.72 -3.98 1.61
C PHE A 21 -28.27 -4.67 2.87
N LEU A 22 -28.18 -4.02 4.03
CA LEU A 22 -28.69 -4.57 5.29
C LEU A 22 -30.22 -4.66 5.28
N VAL A 23 -30.91 -3.65 4.76
CA VAL A 23 -32.37 -3.66 4.62
C VAL A 23 -32.83 -4.76 3.66
N ILE A 24 -32.20 -4.87 2.50
CA ILE A 24 -32.50 -5.94 1.52
C ILE A 24 -32.27 -7.32 2.15
N TYR A 25 -31.18 -7.47 2.90
CA TYR A 25 -30.86 -8.72 3.60
C TYR A 25 -31.94 -9.10 4.63
N LEU A 26 -32.40 -8.15 5.45
CA LEU A 26 -33.48 -8.39 6.41
C LEU A 26 -34.80 -8.80 5.72
N LEU A 27 -35.13 -8.20 4.57
CA LEU A 27 -36.31 -8.59 3.79
C LEU A 27 -36.22 -10.04 3.31
N ILE A 28 -35.07 -10.45 2.76
CA ILE A 28 -34.83 -11.83 2.31
C ILE A 28 -34.95 -12.80 3.50
N LEU A 29 -34.38 -12.43 4.65
CA LEU A 29 -34.39 -13.26 5.86
C LEU A 29 -35.81 -13.44 6.42
N GLY A 30 -36.60 -12.37 6.44
CA GLY A 30 -38.01 -12.43 6.85
C GLY A 30 -38.87 -13.26 5.89
N TYR A 31 -38.62 -13.16 4.59
CA TYR A 31 -39.29 -14.00 3.59
C TYR A 31 -38.95 -15.49 3.77
N LEU A 32 -37.67 -15.80 4.01
CA LEU A 32 -37.23 -17.16 4.28
C LEU A 32 -37.90 -17.72 5.55
N TYR A 33 -37.96 -16.92 6.62
CA TYR A 33 -38.65 -17.28 7.85
C TYR A 33 -40.12 -17.62 7.61
N TYR A 34 -40.82 -16.79 6.82
CA TYR A 34 -42.23 -17.03 6.49
C TYR A 34 -42.43 -18.39 5.79
N ILE A 35 -41.61 -18.70 4.77
CA ILE A 35 -41.68 -20.00 4.08
C ILE A 35 -41.42 -21.16 5.05
N LEU A 36 -40.44 -21.04 5.94
CA LEU A 36 -40.11 -22.10 6.88
C LEU A 36 -41.24 -22.35 7.89
N VAL A 37 -41.88 -21.27 8.39
CA VAL A 37 -43.03 -21.40 9.28
C VAL A 37 -44.22 -22.04 8.55
N GLU A 38 -44.52 -21.60 7.32
CA GLU A 38 -45.61 -22.16 6.50
C GLU A 38 -45.38 -23.65 6.18
N SER A 39 -44.11 -24.05 6.00
CA SER A 39 -43.74 -25.45 5.76
C SER A 39 -43.91 -26.36 7.00
N GLY A 40 -44.34 -25.82 8.15
CA GLY A 40 -44.52 -26.59 9.38
C GLY A 40 -43.20 -27.03 10.02
N SER A 41 -42.09 -26.37 9.69
CA SER A 41 -40.78 -26.67 10.28
C SER A 41 -40.77 -26.33 11.77
N ASP A 42 -40.04 -27.10 12.57
CA ASP A 42 -39.86 -26.79 13.99
C ASP A 42 -39.31 -25.36 14.17
N PRO A 43 -39.94 -24.53 15.01
CA PRO A 43 -39.55 -23.14 15.17
C PRO A 43 -38.12 -23.01 15.71
N VAL A 44 -37.68 -23.98 16.52
CA VAL A 44 -36.33 -24.04 17.08
C VAL A 44 -35.28 -24.19 15.98
N ILE A 45 -35.50 -25.12 15.04
CA ILE A 45 -34.59 -25.37 13.92
C ILE A 45 -34.54 -24.15 13.01
N THR A 46 -35.70 -23.56 12.74
CA THR A 46 -35.86 -22.35 11.93
C THR A 46 -35.06 -21.18 12.49
N ILE A 47 -35.16 -20.91 13.80
CA ILE A 47 -34.40 -19.86 14.48
C ILE A 47 -32.89 -20.13 14.40
N LEU A 48 -32.47 -21.38 14.57
CA LEU A 48 -31.06 -21.77 14.55
C LEU A 48 -30.43 -21.53 13.17
N ILE A 49 -31.15 -21.88 12.10
CA ILE A 49 -30.74 -21.61 10.71
C ILE A 49 -30.61 -20.11 10.48
N ILE A 50 -31.58 -19.31 10.93
CA ILE A 50 -31.57 -17.86 10.76
C ILE A 50 -30.36 -17.22 11.46
N ILE A 51 -30.11 -17.62 12.72
CA ILE A 51 -28.94 -17.15 13.48
C ILE A 51 -27.65 -17.53 12.76
N PHE A 52 -27.56 -18.74 12.22
CA PHE A 52 -26.39 -19.21 11.49
C PHE A 52 -26.11 -18.35 10.24
N ILE A 53 -27.11 -18.08 9.42
CA ILE A 53 -26.97 -17.25 8.21
C ILE A 53 -26.56 -15.81 8.62
N LEU A 54 -27.15 -15.27 9.69
CA LEU A 54 -26.83 -13.95 10.21
C LEU A 54 -25.38 -13.85 10.70
N LEU A 55 -24.88 -14.85 11.43
CA LEU A 55 -23.48 -14.92 11.86
C LEU A 55 -22.52 -15.03 10.66
N MET A 56 -22.87 -15.84 9.66
CA MET A 56 -22.04 -16.05 8.48
C MET A 56 -21.89 -14.76 7.65
N THR A 57 -22.98 -14.02 7.48
CA THR A 57 -22.98 -12.75 6.75
C THR A 57 -22.27 -11.63 7.51
N ILE A 58 -22.44 -11.55 8.84
CA ILE A 58 -21.66 -10.64 9.69
C ILE A 58 -20.16 -10.95 9.56
N GLY A 59 -19.75 -12.21 9.58
CA GLY A 59 -18.35 -12.59 9.39
C GLY A 59 -17.76 -12.09 8.06
N LEU A 60 -18.56 -12.13 7.00
CA LEU A 60 -18.17 -11.64 5.68
C LEU A 60 -18.12 -10.10 5.62
N LEU A 61 -19.09 -9.42 6.24
CA LEU A 61 -19.22 -7.95 6.21
C LEU A 61 -18.22 -7.26 7.14
N PHE A 62 -17.88 -7.89 8.26
CA PHE A 62 -16.90 -7.41 9.25
C PHE A 62 -15.49 -7.93 9.03
N ARG A 63 -15.22 -8.57 7.88
CA ARG A 63 -13.86 -8.86 7.41
C ARG A 63 -13.12 -7.54 7.18
N LYS A 64 -12.60 -6.96 8.26
CA LYS A 64 -11.66 -5.84 8.20
C LYS A 64 -10.53 -6.32 7.31
N LYS A 65 -10.24 -5.58 6.22
CA LYS A 65 -8.99 -5.74 5.48
C LYS A 65 -7.87 -5.39 6.44
N GLY A 66 -7.49 -6.34 7.29
CA GLY A 66 -6.31 -6.25 8.12
C GLY A 66 -5.16 -6.03 7.16
N LYS A 67 -4.46 -4.90 7.32
CA LYS A 67 -3.17 -4.71 6.69
C LYS A 67 -2.37 -5.97 7.03
N SER A 68 -2.00 -6.76 6.01
CA SER A 68 -1.18 -7.95 6.24
C SER A 68 0.06 -7.53 7.03
N LEU A 69 0.58 -8.40 7.90
CA LEU A 69 1.80 -8.09 8.68
C LEU A 69 2.93 -7.57 7.77
N TYR A 70 2.98 -8.08 6.53
CA TYR A 70 3.88 -7.63 5.47
C TYR A 70 3.73 -6.14 5.12
N SER A 71 2.50 -5.64 4.93
CA SER A 71 2.23 -4.22 4.66
C SER A 71 2.48 -3.28 5.85
N LYS A 72 2.69 -3.84 7.05
CA LYS A 72 3.08 -3.10 8.26
C LYS A 72 4.60 -3.02 8.41
N MET A 73 5.32 -4.05 7.94
CA MET A 73 6.80 -4.08 7.92
C MET A 73 7.38 -3.33 6.73
N PHE A 74 6.68 -3.30 5.59
CA PHE A 74 7.08 -2.57 4.40
C PHE A 74 5.98 -1.56 4.04
N PRO A 75 6.00 -0.35 4.63
CA PRO A 75 5.08 0.71 4.21
C PRO A 75 5.39 1.06 2.76
N ASP A 76 4.51 0.62 1.88
CA ASP A 76 4.63 0.77 0.43
C ASP A 76 4.78 2.27 0.10
N LYS A 77 5.96 2.65 -0.41
CA LYS A 77 6.37 4.05 -0.67
C LYS A 77 5.63 4.69 -1.86
N ARG A 78 4.64 4.00 -2.43
CA ARG A 78 3.89 4.40 -3.64
C ARG A 78 2.61 5.15 -3.29
N ARG A 79 2.75 6.37 -2.77
CA ARG A 79 1.73 7.42 -2.86
C ARG A 79 2.40 8.76 -3.06
N GLU A 80 3.16 8.88 -4.14
CA GLU A 80 3.26 10.19 -4.79
C GLU A 80 1.97 10.34 -5.62
N PRO A 81 1.12 11.33 -5.34
CA PRO A 81 0.01 11.63 -6.24
C PRO A 81 0.59 12.00 -7.61
N PRO A 82 -0.08 11.64 -8.73
CA PRO A 82 0.36 12.08 -10.04
C PRO A 82 0.39 13.60 -10.04
N ILE A 83 1.57 14.17 -10.25
CA ILE A 83 1.74 15.58 -10.54
C ILE A 83 1.01 15.80 -11.86
N GLU A 84 -0.16 16.44 -11.79
CA GLU A 84 -0.90 16.93 -12.94
C GLU A 84 0.05 17.82 -13.73
N THR A 85 0.63 17.26 -14.79
CA THR A 85 1.46 18.00 -15.72
C THR A 85 0.49 18.76 -16.63
N SER A 86 -0.05 19.86 -16.13
CA SER A 86 -0.81 20.80 -16.94
C SER A 86 0.15 21.44 -17.94
N SER A 87 0.11 20.93 -19.15
CA SER A 87 0.68 21.53 -20.36
C SER A 87 0.20 22.97 -20.50
N SER A 88 1.11 23.94 -20.34
CA SER A 88 1.01 25.26 -20.94
C SER A 88 2.41 25.74 -21.31
N ILE A 89 2.78 25.43 -22.55
CA ILE A 89 3.32 26.33 -23.57
C ILE A 89 4.11 27.56 -23.05
N SER A 90 5.33 27.70 -23.59
CA SER A 90 6.08 28.95 -23.80
C SER A 90 6.82 29.58 -22.60
N GLN A 91 8.12 29.34 -22.48
CA GLN A 91 9.15 30.27 -22.97
C GLN A 91 10.56 29.84 -22.55
N LYS A 92 11.37 29.59 -23.57
CA LYS A 92 12.83 29.69 -23.60
C LYS A 92 13.27 31.04 -23.01
N LYS A 93 13.93 31.03 -21.84
CA LYS A 93 14.92 32.04 -21.45
C LYS A 93 16.05 31.38 -20.66
N GLU A 94 17.20 31.43 -21.31
CA GLU A 94 18.54 31.20 -20.80
C GLU A 94 18.90 32.30 -19.79
N ILE A 95 19.91 32.01 -18.93
CA ILE A 95 20.59 32.91 -17.97
C ILE A 95 19.82 33.00 -16.63
N GLU A 96 20.34 32.55 -15.48
CA GLU A 96 21.62 32.97 -14.88
C GLU A 96 22.14 31.92 -13.87
N GLN A 97 23.36 31.43 -14.10
CA GLN A 97 24.20 30.89 -13.04
C GLN A 97 24.49 32.03 -12.06
N THR A 98 24.24 31.82 -10.76
CA THR A 98 25.23 31.96 -9.67
C THR A 98 24.51 31.97 -8.32
N GLN A 99 24.22 30.79 -7.77
CA GLN A 99 24.24 30.66 -6.31
C GLN A 99 25.52 29.91 -5.96
N ARG A 100 26.56 30.67 -5.58
CA ARG A 100 27.74 30.15 -4.88
C ARG A 100 27.28 29.57 -3.54
N ARG A 101 26.81 28.32 -3.55
CA ARG A 101 26.65 27.55 -2.32
C ARG A 101 28.05 27.27 -1.82
N ILE A 102 28.45 28.02 -0.79
CA ILE A 102 29.58 27.68 0.08
C ILE A 102 29.27 26.30 0.65
N ARG A 103 29.70 25.25 -0.04
CA ARG A 103 29.69 23.89 0.47
C ARG A 103 30.80 23.85 1.50
N ARG A 104 30.46 24.02 2.77
CA ARG A 104 31.33 23.59 3.87
C ARG A 104 31.73 22.14 3.56
N PRO A 105 33.02 21.79 3.45
CA PRO A 105 33.41 20.41 3.24
C PRO A 105 32.96 19.65 4.48
N ILE A 106 31.91 18.83 4.32
CA ILE A 106 31.50 17.89 5.35
C ILE A 106 32.69 16.94 5.47
N ARG A 107 33.52 17.12 6.51
CA ARG A 107 34.53 16.15 6.90
C ARG A 107 33.80 14.93 7.46
N LEU A 108 33.25 14.11 6.58
CA LEU A 108 32.86 12.74 6.87
C LEU A 108 34.17 12.00 7.13
N SER A 109 34.64 11.99 8.39
CA SER A 109 35.58 10.97 8.86
C SER A 109 34.84 9.64 8.96
N THR A 110 34.26 9.19 7.85
CA THR A 110 33.77 7.83 7.75
C THR A 110 35.02 6.99 7.61
N LYS A 111 35.31 6.18 8.63
CA LYS A 111 36.13 4.98 8.44
C LYS A 111 35.51 4.24 7.26
N TYR A 112 36.12 4.36 6.09
CA TYR A 112 35.56 3.87 4.84
C TYR A 112 35.38 2.36 5.01
N TYR A 113 34.13 1.91 5.11
CA TYR A 113 33.84 0.49 5.28
C TYR A 113 34.27 -0.21 3.99
N LYS A 114 35.08 -1.27 4.14
CA LYS A 114 35.61 -2.02 2.99
C LYS A 114 34.43 -2.43 2.11
N PRO A 115 34.41 -2.10 0.80
CA PRO A 115 33.25 -2.38 -0.05
C PRO A 115 33.00 -3.89 -0.12
N ILE A 116 31.74 -4.30 -0.03
CA ILE A 116 31.35 -5.73 -0.01
C ILE A 116 31.70 -6.40 -1.35
N VAL A 117 31.66 -5.61 -2.43
CA VAL A 117 31.97 -6.03 -3.80
C VAL A 117 33.09 -5.18 -4.39
N LEU A 118 33.99 -5.83 -5.11
CA LEU A 118 35.10 -5.25 -5.85
C LEU A 118 34.91 -5.53 -7.34
N LYS A 119 35.39 -4.63 -8.18
CA LYS A 119 35.45 -4.86 -9.63
C LYS A 119 36.83 -5.39 -9.99
N CYS A 120 36.90 -6.51 -10.72
CA CYS A 120 38.17 -7.03 -11.21
C CYS A 120 38.78 -6.04 -12.20
N ARG A 121 40.02 -5.59 -11.97
CA ARG A 121 40.73 -4.70 -12.88
C ARG A 121 41.05 -5.34 -14.23
N ASN A 122 41.12 -6.68 -14.29
CA ASN A 122 41.53 -7.40 -15.49
C ASN A 122 40.37 -7.80 -16.41
N CYS A 123 39.20 -8.17 -15.87
CA CYS A 123 38.04 -8.59 -16.68
C CYS A 123 36.76 -7.77 -16.44
N GLY A 124 36.78 -6.79 -15.54
CA GLY A 124 35.63 -5.93 -15.27
C GLY A 124 34.48 -6.58 -14.50
N ASN A 125 34.56 -7.86 -14.17
CA ASN A 125 33.51 -8.56 -13.42
C ASN A 125 33.45 -8.12 -11.96
N ILE A 126 32.24 -8.10 -11.42
CA ILE A 126 31.96 -7.76 -10.02
C ILE A 126 32.16 -9.03 -9.19
N ILE A 127 33.01 -8.95 -8.17
CA ILE A 127 33.44 -10.08 -7.35
C ILE A 127 33.31 -9.68 -5.88
N PRO A 128 32.82 -10.57 -5.00
CA PRO A 128 32.82 -10.29 -3.57
C PRO A 128 34.25 -10.15 -3.02
N ASN A 129 34.40 -9.28 -2.01
CA ASN A 129 35.69 -8.90 -1.43
C ASN A 129 36.45 -10.06 -0.72
N PHE A 130 35.77 -11.15 -0.38
CA PHE A 130 36.42 -12.34 0.21
C PHE A 130 37.14 -13.22 -0.82
N VAL A 131 36.94 -12.99 -2.12
CA VAL A 131 37.54 -13.79 -3.18
C VAL A 131 38.86 -13.14 -3.62
N LYS A 132 39.97 -13.83 -3.37
CA LYS A 132 41.34 -13.36 -3.71
C LYS A 132 41.67 -13.49 -5.20
N GLN A 133 41.03 -14.41 -5.90
CA GLN A 133 41.33 -14.76 -7.29
C GLN A 133 40.06 -14.69 -8.14
N CYS A 134 40.11 -13.98 -9.27
CA CYS A 134 38.94 -13.85 -10.12
C CYS A 134 38.57 -15.19 -10.77
N PRO A 135 37.32 -15.67 -10.65
CA PRO A 135 36.90 -16.95 -11.25
C PRO A 135 36.86 -16.92 -12.78
N PHE A 136 36.88 -15.73 -13.39
CA PHE A 136 36.81 -15.57 -14.85
C PHE A 136 38.17 -15.41 -15.52
N CYS A 137 39.15 -14.83 -14.83
CA CYS A 137 40.47 -14.57 -15.43
C CYS A 137 41.63 -15.17 -14.63
N ASN A 138 41.36 -15.87 -13.53
CA ASN A 138 42.33 -16.51 -12.64
C ASN A 138 43.46 -15.58 -12.13
N LYS A 139 43.32 -14.26 -12.29
CA LYS A 139 44.27 -13.28 -11.77
C LYS A 139 43.85 -12.81 -10.38
N ASN A 140 44.85 -12.46 -9.57
CA ASN A 140 44.64 -11.96 -8.21
C ASN A 140 43.92 -10.61 -8.23
N VAL A 141 42.88 -10.47 -7.40
CA VAL A 141 42.14 -9.23 -7.21
C VAL A 141 42.95 -8.37 -6.24
N LYS A 142 43.75 -7.44 -6.78
CA LYS A 142 44.44 -6.42 -5.99
C LYS A 142 43.42 -5.34 -5.60
N TYR A 143 43.29 -5.10 -4.29
CA TYR A 143 42.52 -4.01 -3.70
C TYR A 143 42.99 -2.66 -4.26
#